data_AF-A0A1H7PB36-F1
#
_entry.id   AF-A0A1H7PB36-F1
#
_cell.length_a   1.000
_cell.length_b   1.000
_cell.length_c   1.000
_cell.angle_alpha   90.00
_cell.angle_beta   90.00
_cell.angle_gamma   90.00
#
_symmetry.space_group_name_H-M   'P 1'
#
loop_
_entity.id
_entity.type
_entity.pdbx_description
1 polymer ?
#
loop_
_entity_poly.entity_id
_entity_poly.type
_entity_poly.pdbx_seq_one_letter_code
_entity_poly.pdbx_strand_id
1 'polypeptide(L)'
;MDAAAVFDRLGVRPAEADLTVVQFSTAFCGPCRATRARLEQLRVSRPGLVAVHVDAESHLDEVRELGIRRTPTLFYLDRAGRVVGRSSGAPRPAELTALVDAHVGGRAGGAA
;
A
#
# COMPACT_ATOMS: atom_id res chain seq x y z
N MET A 1 -2.43 12.72 -14.21
CA MET A 1 -2.32 13.13 -12.79
C MET A 1 -1.28 12.25 -12.16
N ASP A 2 -0.35 12.85 -11.43
CA ASP A 2 0.78 12.13 -10.83
C ASP A 2 0.35 11.54 -9.48
N ALA A 3 0.16 10.22 -9.42
CA ALA A 3 -0.19 9.54 -8.18
C ALA A 3 0.90 9.68 -7.12
N ALA A 4 2.17 9.83 -7.50
CA ALA A 4 3.27 10.01 -6.57
C ALA A 4 3.13 11.33 -5.77
N ALA A 5 2.71 12.41 -6.45
CA ALA A 5 2.45 13.68 -5.80
C ALA A 5 1.29 13.61 -4.78
N VAL A 6 0.30 12.74 -5.01
CA VAL A 6 -0.77 12.51 -4.03
C VAL A 6 -0.24 11.79 -2.79
N PHE A 7 0.57 10.75 -2.97
CA PHE A 7 1.17 10.02 -1.86
C PHE A 7 2.14 10.87 -1.05
N ASP A 8 2.82 11.83 -1.67
CA ASP A 8 3.69 12.78 -0.94
C ASP A 8 2.89 13.70 -0.01
N ARG A 9 1.71 14.20 -0.44
CA ARG A 9 0.80 14.98 0.42
C ARG A 9 0.30 14.18 1.63
N LEU A 10 0.15 12.87 1.46
CA LEU A 10 -0.19 11.93 2.53
C LEU A 10 1.01 11.57 3.43
N GLY A 11 2.19 12.13 3.16
CA GLY A 11 3.41 11.86 3.93
C GLY A 11 4.01 10.48 3.69
N VAL A 12 3.62 9.77 2.62
CA VAL A 12 4.16 8.45 2.30
C VAL A 12 5.61 8.60 1.83
N ARG A 13 6.52 7.78 2.37
CA ARG A 13 7.96 7.78 2.05
C ARG A 13 8.38 6.43 1.46
N PRO A 14 8.07 6.18 0.17
CA PRO A 14 8.32 4.87 -0.43
C PRO A 14 9.80 4.52 -0.57
N ALA A 15 10.67 5.54 -0.63
CA ALA A 15 12.12 5.38 -0.77
C ALA A 15 12.80 4.67 0.40
N GLU A 16 12.11 4.41 1.52
CA GLU A 16 12.66 3.74 2.69
C GLU A 16 12.48 2.21 2.65
N ALA A 17 11.68 1.69 1.72
CA ALA A 17 11.31 0.27 1.63
C ALA A 17 11.48 -0.28 0.20
N ASP A 18 11.49 -1.61 0.06
CA ASP A 18 11.38 -2.25 -1.26
C ASP A 18 9.93 -2.19 -1.76
N LEU A 19 8.99 -2.40 -0.84
CA LEU A 19 7.55 -2.27 -1.07
C LEU A 19 6.89 -1.46 0.04
N THR A 20 6.20 -0.39 -0.36
CA THR A 20 5.30 0.35 0.54
C THR A 20 3.85 0.06 0.20
N VAL A 21 3.08 -0.40 1.17
CA VAL A 21 1.65 -0.69 1.03
C VAL A 21 0.84 0.39 1.72
N VAL A 22 0.14 1.21 0.95
CA VAL A 22 -0.74 2.26 1.46
C VAL A 22 -2.17 1.72 1.50
N GLN A 23 -2.71 1.51 2.70
CA GLN A 23 -4.09 1.06 2.90
C GLN A 23 -4.97 2.24 3.31
N PHE A 24 -5.95 2.55 2.47
CA PHE A 24 -7.06 3.44 2.83
C PHE A 24 -8.14 2.66 3.57
N SER A 25 -8.58 3.21 4.70
CA SER A 25 -9.57 2.61 5.60
C SER A 25 -10.58 3.65 6.09
N THR A 26 -11.63 3.19 6.77
CA THR A 26 -12.59 4.04 7.49
C THR A 26 -12.74 3.54 8.92
N ALA A 27 -13.28 4.36 9.82
CA ALA A 27 -13.26 4.14 11.28
C ALA A 27 -13.75 2.75 11.73
N PHE A 28 -14.73 2.17 11.05
CA PHE A 28 -15.36 0.89 11.43
C PHE A 28 -15.23 -0.23 10.40
N CYS A 29 -14.20 -0.20 9.56
CA CYS A 29 -14.01 -1.19 8.52
C CYS A 29 -13.38 -2.51 9.02
N GLY A 30 -14.20 -3.55 9.21
CA GLY A 30 -13.75 -4.90 9.60
C GLY A 30 -12.70 -5.51 8.66
N PRO A 31 -12.94 -5.55 7.33
CA PRO A 31 -11.95 -6.05 6.37
C PRO A 31 -10.64 -5.26 6.35
N CYS A 32 -10.68 -3.95 6.65
CA CYS A 32 -9.48 -3.12 6.76
C CYS A 32 -8.61 -3.57 7.93
N ARG A 33 -9.21 -3.81 9.11
CA ARG A 33 -8.51 -4.33 10.29
C ARG A 33 -7.86 -5.69 10.03
N ALA A 34 -8.58 -6.61 9.38
CA ALA A 34 -8.04 -7.93 9.04
C ALA A 34 -6.84 -7.82 8.08
N THR A 35 -6.96 -6.99 7.05
CA THR A 35 -5.86 -6.75 6.09
C THR A 35 -4.66 -6.08 6.77
N ARG A 36 -4.89 -5.12 7.68
CA ARG A 36 -3.82 -4.49 8.48
C ARG A 36 -3.10 -5.51 9.33
N ALA A 37 -3.82 -6.33 10.08
CA ALA A 37 -3.22 -7.37 10.93
C ALA A 37 -2.34 -8.32 10.09
N ARG A 38 -2.77 -8.66 8.88
CA ARG A 38 -1.98 -9.49 7.96
C ARG A 38 -0.70 -8.77 7.49
N LEU A 39 -0.77 -7.49 7.13
CA LEU A 39 0.41 -6.71 6.78
C LEU A 39 1.42 -6.67 7.93
N GLU A 40 0.96 -6.43 9.15
CA GLU A 40 1.82 -6.45 10.35
C GLU A 40 2.51 -7.80 10.55
N GLN A 41 1.79 -8.92 10.36
CA GLN A 41 2.40 -10.25 10.41
C GLN A 41 3.47 -10.46 9.32
N LEU A 42 3.22 -9.98 8.10
CA LEU A 42 4.17 -10.13 7.00
C LEU A 42 5.46 -9.33 7.26
N ARG A 43 5.34 -8.12 7.81
CA ARG A 43 6.46 -7.23 8.14
C ARG A 43 7.49 -7.88 9.08
N VAL A 44 7.05 -8.76 10.00
CA VAL A 44 7.95 -9.48 10.93
C VAL A 44 9.03 -10.29 10.20
N SER A 45 8.71 -10.85 9.03
CA SER A 45 9.61 -11.73 8.26
C SER A 45 10.15 -11.08 6.98
N ARG A 46 9.73 -9.85 6.68
CA ARG A 46 9.98 -9.16 5.41
C ARG A 46 10.37 -7.71 5.67
N PRO A 47 11.64 -7.44 6.05
CA PRO A 47 12.06 -6.12 6.50
C PRO A 47 11.96 -5.03 5.42
N GLY A 48 11.93 -5.39 4.13
CA GLY A 48 11.68 -4.46 3.03
C GLY A 48 10.21 -4.06 2.83
N LEU A 49 9.29 -4.52 3.69
CA LEU A 49 7.87 -4.16 3.67
C LEU A 49 7.56 -3.03 4.66
N VAL A 50 7.00 -1.92 4.15
CA VAL A 50 6.36 -0.88 4.96
C VAL A 50 4.87 -0.87 4.70
N ALA A 51 4.06 -0.75 5.76
CA ALA A 51 2.62 -0.56 5.67
C ALA A 51 2.25 0.83 6.21
N VAL A 52 1.53 1.61 5.41
CA VAL A 52 1.01 2.93 5.76
C VAL A 52 -0.52 2.85 5.79
N HIS A 53 -1.13 3.36 6.85
CA HIS A 53 -2.58 3.37 7.01
C HIS A 53 -3.09 4.80 6.90
N VAL A 54 -4.02 5.02 5.98
CA VAL A 54 -4.65 6.31 5.73
C VAL A 54 -6.12 6.20 6.08
N ASP A 55 -6.61 7.15 6.89
CA ASP A 55 -8.04 7.32 7.09
C ASP A 55 -8.63 8.07 5.88
N ALA A 56 -9.48 7.38 5.12
CA ALA A 56 -10.10 7.95 3.93
C ALA A 56 -11.03 9.13 4.28
N GLU A 57 -11.63 9.12 5.47
CA GLU A 57 -12.59 10.15 5.90
C GLU A 57 -11.91 11.48 6.19
N SER A 58 -10.62 11.43 6.57
CA SER A 58 -9.78 12.61 6.83
C SER A 58 -9.04 13.15 5.60
N HIS A 59 -9.08 12.43 4.46
CA HIS A 59 -8.27 12.71 3.26
C HIS A 59 -9.11 12.63 1.96
N LEU A 60 -10.25 13.33 1.94
CA LEU A 60 -11.26 13.21 0.88
C LEU A 60 -10.78 13.68 -0.50
N ASP A 61 -9.88 14.66 -0.56
CA ASP A 61 -9.33 15.15 -1.82
C ASP A 61 -8.41 14.12 -2.47
N GLU A 62 -7.52 13.52 -1.68
CA GLU A 62 -6.64 12.45 -2.14
C GLU A 62 -7.42 11.19 -2.52
N VAL A 63 -8.48 10.86 -1.76
CA VAL A 63 -9.42 9.78 -2.08
C VAL A 63 -10.06 9.99 -3.46
N ARG A 64 -10.50 11.22 -3.76
CA ARG A 64 -11.08 11.57 -5.06
C ARG A 64 -10.04 11.50 -6.18
N GLU A 65 -8.86 12.08 -5.98
CA GLU A 65 -7.78 12.08 -6.97
C GLU A 65 -7.27 10.67 -7.30
N LEU A 66 -7.17 9.81 -6.29
CA LEU A 66 -6.80 8.39 -6.45
C LEU A 66 -7.96 7.51 -6.93
N GLY A 67 -9.17 8.07 -7.09
CA GLY A 67 -10.36 7.36 -7.53
C GLY A 67 -10.75 6.21 -6.60
N ILE A 68 -10.64 6.41 -5.28
CA ILE A 68 -10.98 5.42 -4.27
C ILE A 68 -12.50 5.42 -4.08
N ARG A 69 -13.14 4.28 -4.36
CA ARG A 69 -14.61 4.13 -4.28
C ARG A 69 -15.10 3.16 -3.21
N ARG A 70 -14.18 2.46 -2.55
CA ARG A 70 -14.49 1.48 -1.50
C ARG A 70 -13.31 1.31 -0.57
N THR A 71 -13.58 0.87 0.66
CA THR A 71 -12.55 0.47 1.62
C THR A 71 -12.59 -1.04 1.90
N PRO A 72 -11.44 -1.66 2.21
CA PRO A 72 -10.11 -1.08 2.04
C PRO A 72 -9.77 -0.90 0.56
N THR A 73 -8.99 0.13 0.22
CA THR A 73 -8.26 0.18 -1.06
C THR A 73 -6.77 0.21 -0.73
N LEU A 74 -5.99 -0.64 -1.39
CA LEU A 74 -4.55 -0.72 -1.19
C LEU A 74 -3.84 -0.26 -2.46
N PHE A 75 -2.79 0.54 -2.29
CA PHE A 75 -1.79 0.83 -3.30
C PHE A 75 -0.47 0.20 -2.90
N TYR A 76 0.22 -0.36 -3.88
CA TYR A 76 1.53 -0.97 -3.70
C TYR A 76 2.54 -0.11 -4.46
N LEU A 77 3.51 0.44 -3.73
CA LEU A 77 4.50 1.36 -4.26
C LEU A 77 5.89 0.72 -4.22
N ASP A 78 6.64 0.82 -5.32
CA ASP A 78 8.07 0.51 -5.32
C ASP A 78 8.87 1.60 -4.60
N ARG A 79 10.19 1.39 -4.45
CA ARG A 79 11.10 2.36 -3.84
C ARG A 79 11.12 3.73 -4.53
N ALA A 80 10.78 3.79 -5.83
CA ALA A 80 10.70 5.04 -6.59
C ALA A 80 9.35 5.76 -6.40
N GLY A 81 8.42 5.20 -5.61
CA GLY A 81 7.08 5.74 -5.41
C GLY A 81 6.12 5.47 -6.56
N ARG A 82 6.47 4.59 -7.50
CA ARG A 82 5.59 4.20 -8.60
C ARG A 82 4.58 3.17 -8.10
N VAL A 83 3.33 3.32 -8.54
CA VAL A 83 2.28 2.33 -8.27
C VAL A 83 2.54 1.07 -9.09
N VAL A 84 2.97 0.00 -8.43
CA VAL A 84 3.19 -1.33 -9.04
C VAL A 84 1.96 -2.22 -8.95
N GLY A 85 0.95 -1.81 -8.18
CA GLY A 85 -0.35 -2.47 -8.16
C GLY A 85 -1.39 -1.74 -7.34
N ARG A 86 -2.63 -2.22 -7.43
CA ARG A 86 -3.76 -1.73 -6.62
C ARG A 86 -4.75 -2.85 -6.33
N SER A 87 -5.26 -2.88 -5.10
CA SER A 87 -6.39 -3.73 -4.70
C SER A 87 -7.57 -2.86 -4.31
N SER A 88 -8.69 -2.99 -5.03
CA SER A 88 -9.95 -2.31 -4.73
C SER A 88 -10.85 -3.23 -3.91
N GLY A 89 -10.66 -3.23 -2.60
CA GLY A 89 -11.21 -4.20 -1.66
C GLY A 89 -10.11 -4.94 -0.90
N ALA A 90 -10.50 -5.75 0.08
CA ALA A 90 -9.56 -6.60 0.80
C ALA A 90 -9.07 -7.72 -0.14
N PRO A 91 -7.76 -7.81 -0.43
CA PRO A 91 -7.21 -8.94 -1.19
C PRO A 91 -7.33 -10.23 -0.38
N ARG A 92 -7.32 -11.38 -1.06
CA ARG A 92 -7.23 -12.66 -0.33
C ARG A 92 -5.87 -12.74 0.39
N PRO A 93 -5.77 -13.46 1.53
CA PRO A 93 -4.51 -13.57 2.27
C PRO A 93 -3.34 -14.07 1.42
N ALA A 94 -3.58 -15.06 0.55
CA ALA A 94 -2.57 -15.62 -0.34
C ALA A 94 -2.15 -14.62 -1.44
N GLU A 95 -3.08 -13.87 -2.01
CA GLU A 95 -2.79 -12.82 -3.01
C GLU A 95 -1.93 -11.71 -2.41
N LEU A 96 -2.26 -11.28 -1.19
CA LEU A 96 -1.48 -10.27 -0.48
C LEU A 96 -0.06 -10.76 -0.17
N THR A 97 0.08 -12.01 0.30
CA THR A 97 1.40 -12.60 0.57
C THR A 97 2.22 -12.73 -0.71
N ALA A 98 1.64 -13.25 -1.80
CA ALA A 98 2.34 -13.40 -3.07
C ALA A 98 2.81 -12.06 -3.65
N LEU A 99 1.96 -11.01 -3.57
CA LEU A 99 2.34 -9.69 -4.04
C LEU A 99 3.51 -9.11 -3.23
N VAL A 100 3.45 -9.23 -1.90
CA VAL A 100 4.54 -8.79 -1.02
C VAL A 100 5.83 -9.56 -1.35
N ASP A 101 5.77 -10.88 -1.48
CA ASP A 101 6.93 -11.73 -1.77
C ASP A 101 7.56 -11.39 -3.13
N ALA A 102 6.76 -10.98 -4.11
CA ALA A 102 7.25 -10.57 -5.42
C ALA A 102 8.06 -9.26 -5.41
N HIS A 103 7.90 -8.42 -4.38
CA HIS A 103 8.50 -7.08 -4.34
C HIS A 103 9.39 -6.84 -3.13
N VAL A 104 9.34 -7.68 -2.09
CA VAL A 104 10.22 -7.59 -0.93
C VAL A 104 11.28 -8.68 -1.03
N GLY A 105 12.52 -8.28 -1.33
CA GLY A 105 13.63 -9.23 -1.49
C GLY A 105 13.74 -9.82 -2.90
N GLY A 106 14.14 -8.98 -3.84
CA GLY A 106 14.66 -9.39 -5.15
C GLY A 106 15.29 -8.17 -5.81
N ARG A 107 16.61 -8.20 -6.06
CA ARG A 107 17.34 -7.10 -6.72
C ARG A 107 16.59 -6.63 -7.97
N ALA A 108 15.95 -5.46 -7.92
CA ALA A 108 15.62 -4.66 -9.09
C ALA A 108 16.59 -3.46 -9.19
N GLY A 109 17.88 -3.76 -9.06
CA GLY A 109 18.96 -2.87 -9.49
C GLY A 109 19.60 -3.48 -10.72
N GLY A 110 19.27 -2.94 -11.90
CA GLY A 110 19.92 -3.28 -13.16
C GLY A 110 19.01 -3.19 -14.39
N ALA A 111 18.59 -1.98 -14.76
CA ALA A 111 18.44 -1.70 -16.20
C ALA A 111 19.86 -1.61 -16.77
N ALA A 112 20.22 -2.58 -17.59
CA ALA A 112 21.29 -2.46 -18.59
C ALA A 112 20.63 -2.05 -19.92
#